data_AF-A0A945D981-F1
#
_entry.id   AF-A0A945D981-F1
#
_cell.length_a   1.000
_cell.length_b   1.000
_cell.length_c   1.000
_cell.angle_alpha   90.00
_cell.angle_beta   90.00
_cell.angle_gamma   90.00
#
_symmetry.space_group_name_H-M   'P 1'
#
loop_
_entity.id
_entity.type
_entity.pdbx_description
1 polymer ?
#
loop_
_entity_poly.entity_id
_entity_poly.type
_entity_poly.pdbx_seq_one_letter_code
_entity_poly.pdbx_strand_id
1 'polypeptide(L)' 'YKEAVTTILIPDEYDEFNCEKFIKKTYKQIFEEQLESWMADPDVWPKKRNYKMFKRWFDVLCSDMTWDYGDGDIEHEEY' A
#
# COMPACT_ATOMS: atom_id res chain seq x y z
N TYR A 1 -17.62 7.49 10.79
CA TYR A 1 -17.13 6.32 10.04
C TYR A 1 -15.63 6.46 9.98
N LYS A 2 -14.86 5.53 10.57
CA LYS A 2 -13.41 5.52 10.36
C LYS A 2 -13.20 4.78 9.05
N GLU A 3 -12.60 5.45 8.06
CA GLU A 3 -12.18 4.78 6.84
C GLU A 3 -11.10 3.75 7.20
N ALA A 4 -11.14 2.58 6.57
CA ALA A 4 -10.09 1.59 6.73
C ALA A 4 -8.81 2.13 6.06
N VAL A 5 -7.71 2.14 6.80
CA VAL A 5 -6.40 2.59 6.31
C VAL A 5 -5.41 1.45 6.48
N THR A 6 -4.65 1.18 5.42
CA THR A 6 -3.49 0.29 5.48
C THR A 6 -2.24 1.15 5.54
N THR A 7 -1.39 0.89 6.54
CA THR A 7 -0.05 1.49 6.65
C THR A 7 0.97 0.43 6.22
N ILE A 8 1.89 0.81 5.34
CA ILE A 8 3.02 -0.02 4.93
C ILE A 8 4.32 0.71 5.26
N LEU A 9 5.32 -0.04 5.71
CA LEU A 9 6.69 0.48 5.80
C LEU A 9 7.32 0.40 4.42
N ILE A 10 8.09 1.43 4.06
CA ILE A 10 8.81 1.52 2.79
C ILE A 10 10.31 1.63 3.07
N PRO A 11 11.20 1.30 2.12
CA PRO A 11 12.64 1.42 2.34
C PRO A 11 13.06 2.85 2.72
N ASP A 12 14.01 2.99 3.63
CA ASP A 12 14.49 4.29 4.17
C ASP A 12 15.10 5.24 3.11
N GLU A 13 15.42 4.73 1.92
CA GLU A 13 15.84 5.59 0.78
C GLU A 13 14.69 6.46 0.25
N TYR A 14 13.45 6.17 0.66
CA TYR A 14 12.26 6.92 0.27
C TYR A 14 11.73 7.82 1.40
N ASP A 15 11.33 9.03 1.03
CA ASP A 15 10.81 10.06 1.93
C ASP A 15 9.54 10.72 1.35
N GLU A 16 8.97 11.70 2.07
CA GLU A 16 7.80 12.47 1.60
C GLU A 16 7.98 13.13 0.22
N PHE A 17 9.22 13.45 -0.19
CA PHE A 17 9.52 14.10 -1.47
C PHE A 17 9.61 13.09 -2.63
N ASN A 18 9.90 11.83 -2.34
CA ASN A 18 10.24 10.86 -3.37
C ASN A 18 9.46 9.53 -3.27
N CYS A 19 8.64 9.33 -2.24
CA CYS A 19 7.84 8.12 -1.99
C CYS A 19 6.97 7.71 -3.19
N GLU A 20 6.48 8.67 -3.98
CA GLU A 20 5.69 8.37 -5.19
C GLU A 20 6.49 7.49 -6.18
N LYS A 21 7.83 7.54 -6.17
CA LYS A 21 8.69 6.65 -6.97
C LYS A 21 8.58 5.21 -6.49
N PHE A 22 8.58 4.97 -5.18
CA PHE A 22 8.37 3.63 -4.62
C PHE A 22 6.97 3.14 -4.95
N ILE A 23 5.95 3.96 -4.68
CA ILE A 23 4.55 3.62 -4.98
C ILE A 23 4.37 3.28 -6.46
N LYS A 24 4.98 4.02 -7.40
CA LYS A 24 4.91 3.68 -8.84
C LYS A 24 5.53 2.32 -9.18
N LYS A 25 6.49 1.83 -8.41
CA LYS A 25 7.10 0.50 -8.58
C LYS A 25 6.21 -0.60 -8.01
N THR A 26 5.55 -0.35 -6.87
CA THR A 26 4.85 -1.36 -6.07
C THR A 26 3.32 -1.30 -6.15
N TYR A 27 2.73 -0.26 -6.75
CA TYR A 27 1.27 0.00 -6.71
C TYR A 27 0.42 -1.20 -7.13
N LYS A 28 0.92 -2.02 -8.05
CA LYS A 28 0.12 -3.14 -8.59
C LYS A 28 -0.10 -4.19 -7.52
N GLN A 29 0.94 -4.51 -6.76
CA GLN A 29 0.88 -5.44 -5.63
C GLN A 29 -0.06 -4.87 -4.56
N ILE A 30 0.18 -3.62 -4.13
CA ILE A 30 -0.68 -2.94 -3.14
C ILE A 30 -2.14 -2.97 -3.61
N PHE A 31 -2.43 -2.69 -4.88
CA PHE A 31 -3.79 -2.72 -5.40
C PHE A 31 -4.40 -4.13 -5.30
N GLU A 32 -3.66 -5.17 -5.68
CA GLU A 32 -4.15 -6.54 -5.65
C GLU A 32 -4.39 -7.03 -4.22
N GLU A 33 -3.50 -6.72 -3.26
CA GLU A 33 -3.68 -7.02 -1.83
C GLU A 33 -4.91 -6.33 -1.23
N GLN A 34 -5.13 -5.05 -1.57
CA GLN A 34 -6.31 -4.33 -1.11
C GLN A 34 -7.61 -4.90 -1.71
N LEU A 35 -7.58 -5.30 -2.99
CA LEU A 35 -8.73 -5.94 -3.64
C LEU A 35 -9.03 -7.31 -3.03
N GLU A 36 -8.01 -8.10 -2.72
CA GLU A 36 -8.14 -9.40 -2.08
C GLU A 36 -8.75 -9.30 -0.68
N SER A 37 -8.30 -8.31 0.10
CA SER A 37 -8.85 -8.00 1.42
C SER A 37 -10.36 -7.70 1.38
N TRP A 38 -10.85 -7.11 0.28
CA TRP A 38 -12.28 -6.82 0.10
C TRP A 38 -13.06 -7.95 -0.56
N MET A 39 -12.42 -8.70 -1.45
CA MET A 39 -13.05 -9.72 -2.28
C MET A 39 -12.01 -10.74 -2.75
N ALA A 40 -12.03 -11.95 -2.19
CA ALA A 40 -11.05 -12.99 -2.49
C ALA A 40 -11.14 -13.55 -3.92
N ASP A 41 -12.24 -13.34 -4.64
CA ASP A 41 -12.39 -13.78 -6.04
C ASP A 41 -11.71 -12.78 -7.00
N PRO A 42 -10.56 -13.10 -7.62
CA PRO A 42 -9.87 -12.19 -8.53
C PRO A 42 -10.64 -11.97 -9.86
N ASP A 43 -11.62 -12.81 -10.19
CA ASP A 43 -12.37 -12.66 -11.43
C ASP A 43 -13.31 -11.45 -11.42
N VAL A 44 -13.76 -11.02 -10.24
CA VAL A 44 -14.61 -9.82 -10.10
C VAL A 44 -13.81 -8.54 -9.94
N TRP A 45 -12.48 -8.63 -9.83
CA TRP A 45 -11.62 -7.45 -9.74
C TRP A 45 -11.64 -6.64 -11.05
N PRO A 46 -11.36 -5.33 -10.95
CA PRO A 46 -11.16 -4.52 -12.14
C PRO A 46 -10.11 -5.12 -13.10
N LYS A 47 -10.45 -5.27 -14.38
CA LYS A 47 -9.56 -5.91 -15.37
C LYS A 47 -8.32 -5.09 -15.70
N LYS A 48 -8.37 -3.75 -15.57
CA LYS A 48 -7.25 -2.84 -15.83
C LYS A 48 -6.73 -2.21 -14.54
N ARG A 49 -5.78 -2.86 -13.87
CA ARG A 49 -5.13 -2.36 -12.64
C ARG A 49 -3.87 -1.57 -12.95
N ASN A 50 -4.00 -0.48 -13.69
CA ASN A 50 -2.89 0.43 -13.98
C ASN A 50 -2.80 1.55 -12.93
N TYR A 51 -1.67 2.26 -12.92
CA TYR A 51 -1.40 3.29 -11.91
C TYR A 51 -2.44 4.42 -11.89
N LYS A 52 -2.99 4.79 -13.07
CA LYS A 52 -4.05 5.79 -13.15
C LYS A 52 -5.31 5.33 -12.41
N MET A 53 -5.66 4.06 -12.49
CA MET A 53 -6.82 3.53 -11.78
C MET A 53 -6.54 3.38 -10.29
N PHE A 54 -5.34 2.94 -9.90
CA PHE A 54 -4.91 2.91 -8.51
C PHE A 54 -5.12 4.28 -7.83
N LYS A 55 -4.64 5.37 -8.43
CA LYS A 55 -4.84 6.75 -7.92
C LYS A 55 -6.29 7.26 -7.94
N ARG A 56 -7.23 6.53 -8.55
CA ARG A 56 -8.67 6.84 -8.47
C ARG A 56 -9.34 6.10 -7.32
N TRP A 57 -8.73 5.03 -6.82
CA TRP A 57 -9.29 4.15 -5.80
C TRP A 57 -8.72 4.45 -4.43
N PHE A 58 -7.47 4.92 -4.35
CA PHE A 58 -6.77 5.16 -3.10
C PHE A 58 -6.18 6.55 -3.04
N ASP A 59 -6.35 7.19 -1.88
CA ASP A 59 -5.52 8.30 -1.45
C ASP A 59 -4.28 7.75 -0.76
N VAL A 60 -3.10 8.13 -1.25
CA VAL A 60 -1.82 7.67 -0.69
C VAL A 60 -1.19 8.83 0.07
N LEU A 61 -0.93 8.60 1.36
CA LEU A 61 -0.27 9.55 2.24
C LEU A 61 1.08 8.98 2.66
N CYS A 62 2.11 9.82 2.64
CA CYS A 62 3.43 9.49 3.17
C CYS A 62 3.58 10.18 4.54
N SER A 63 3.81 9.38 5.57
CA SER A 63 4.15 9.89 6.90
C SER A 63 5.67 10.00 7.01
N ASP A 64 6.16 11.09 7.56
CA ASP A 64 7.59 11.30 7.85
C ASP A 64 8.11 10.28 8.88
N MET A 65 7.34 10.03 9.94
CA MET A 65 7.69 9.04 10.96
C MET A 65 6.50 8.19 11.40
N THR A 66 6.79 6.94 11.75
CA THR A 66 5.87 5.99 12.40
C THR A 66 6.51 5.48 13.68
N TRP A 67 5.75 5.47 14.77
CA TRP A 67 6.20 4.96 16.07
C TRP A 67 5.60 3.58 16.30
N ASP A 68 6.45 2.57 16.39
CA ASP A 68 6.07 1.25 16.91
C ASP A 68 6.26 1.23 18.43
N TYR A 69 5.19 0.92 19.16
CA TYR A 69 5.19 0.76 20.61
C TYR A 69 5.08 -0.71 21.02
N GLY A 70 5.16 -1.64 20.07
CA GLY A 70 5.22 -3.08 20.32
C GLY A 70 6.57 -3.52 20.87
N ASP A 71 6.56 -4.58 21.65
CA ASP A 71 7.76 -5.21 22.22
C ASP A 71 8.29 -6.38 21.36
N GLY A 72 7.68 -6.62 20.19
CA GLY A 72 8.03 -7.72 19.27
C GLY A 72 9.01 -7.30 18.17
N ASP A 73 9.64 -8.29 17.54
CA ASP A 73 10.49 -8.05 16.37
C ASP A 73 9.63 -7.64 15.16
N ILE A 74 10.18 -6.78 14.29
CA ILE A 74 9.54 -6.45 13.01
C ILE A 74 9.75 -7.62 12.04
N GLU A 75 8.65 -8.23 11.61
CA GLU A 75 8.64 -9.29 10.62
C GLU A 75 8.46 -8.71 9.21
N HIS A 76 9.23 -9.23 8.25
CA HIS A 76 9.11 -8.89 6.84
C HIS A 76 8.44 -10.05 6.12
N GLU A 77 7.36 -9.79 5.38
CA GLU A 77 6.80 -10.79 4.49
C GLU A 77 7.74 -10.99 3.28
N GLU A 78 8.25 -12.21 3.12
CA GLU A 78 9.02 -12.59 1.94
C GLU A 78 8.06 -12.75 0.75
N TYR A 79 8.21 -11.87 -0.24
CA TYR A 79 7.49 -11.93 -1.53
C TYR A 79 8.46 -12.10 -2.70
#